data_AF-A0AA39PFM0-F1
#
_entry.id   AF-A0AA39PFM0-F1
#
_cell.length_a   1.000
_cell.length_b   1.000
_cell.length_c   1.000
_cell.angle_alpha   90.00
_cell.angle_beta   90.00
_cell.angle_gamma   90.00
#
_symmetry.space_group_name_H-M   'P 1'
#
loop_
_entity.id
_entity.type
_entity.pdbx_description
1 polymer ?
#
loop_
_entity_poly.entity_id
_entity_poly.type
_entity_poly.pdbx_seq_one_letter_code
_entity_poly.pdbx_strand_id
1 'polypeptide(L)' 'GCQTNVKPDSPEQVAHICPRCNNASVIAARQKTWFEFFFIPVVPISSKHIWLCTICQWRSPHGPG' A
#
# COMPACT_ATOMS: atom_id res chain seq x y z
N GLY A 1 -17.02 -8.82 -4.41
CA GLY A 1 -16.13 -7.69 -4.72
C GLY A 1 -14.73 -8.01 -4.24
N CYS A 2 -13.72 -7.25 -4.68
CA CYS A 2 -12.38 -7.36 -4.09
C CYS A 2 -12.07 -6.01 -3.41
N GLN A 3 -12.10 -5.98 -2.08
CA GLN A 3 -11.70 -4.78 -1.34
C GLN A 3 -10.17 -4.77 -1.15
N THR A 4 -9.52 -3.72 -1.63
CA THR A 4 -8.10 -3.46 -1.35
C THR A 4 -7.98 -2.43 -0.24
N ASN A 5 -7.51 -2.86 0.92
CA ASN A 5 -7.21 -1.97 2.04
C ASN A 5 -5.71 -1.67 2.06
N VAL A 6 -5.34 -0.39 2.10
CA VAL A 6 -3.94 0.06 2.16
C VAL A 6 -3.70 0.66 3.53
N LYS A 7 -2.77 0.10 4.30
CA LYS A 7 -2.38 0.60 5.62
C LYS A 7 -0.90 0.96 5.62
N PRO A 8 -0.50 2.12 6.19
CA PRO A 8 0.91 2.39 6.41
C PRO A 8 1.51 1.34 7.35
N ASP A 9 2.72 0.86 7.06
CA ASP A 9 3.39 -0.18 7.86
C ASP A 9 3.80 0.32 9.25
N SER A 10 4.07 1.62 9.43
CA SER A 10 4.45 2.21 10.71
C SER A 10 4.06 3.70 10.77
N PRO A 11 3.79 4.26 11.96
CA PRO A 11 3.53 5.69 12.11
C PRO A 11 4.80 6.54 11.95
N GLU A 12 5.96 5.97 12.22
CA GLU A 12 7.27 6.63 12.14
C GLU A 12 8.04 6.07 10.94
N GLN A 13 7.67 6.54 9.75
CA GLN A 13 8.30 6.14 8.49
C GLN A 13 9.14 7.27 7.95
N VAL A 14 10.38 6.97 7.60
CA VAL A 14 11.22 7.92 6.87
C VAL A 14 10.59 8.13 5.50
N ALA A 15 10.20 9.37 5.21
CA ALA A 15 9.62 9.72 3.93
C ALA A 15 10.70 9.64 2.85
N HIS A 16 10.51 8.74 1.88
CA HIS A 16 11.40 8.62 0.73
C HIS A 16 11.01 9.59 -0.39
N ILE A 17 11.97 9.96 -1.23
CA ILE A 17 11.75 10.84 -2.37
C ILE A 17 11.07 10.06 -3.49
N CYS A 18 9.96 10.60 -3.99
CA CYS A 18 9.23 10.01 -5.10
C CYS A 18 9.94 10.27 -6.43
N PRO A 19 10.22 9.25 -7.26
CA PRO A 19 10.85 9.46 -8.56
C PRO A 19 9.94 10.16 -9.58
N ARG A 20 8.62 10.25 -9.31
CA ARG A 20 7.64 10.89 -10.21
C ARG A 20 7.38 12.36 -9.93
N CYS A 21 7.36 12.77 -8.67
CA CYS A 21 7.08 14.17 -8.27
C CYS A 21 8.22 14.83 -7.50
N ASN A 22 9.32 14.11 -7.27
CA ASN A 22 10.51 14.56 -6.55
C ASN A 22 10.27 15.13 -5.14
N ASN A 23 9.15 14.77 -4.51
CA ASN A 23 8.81 15.14 -3.14
C ASN A 23 9.09 13.98 -2.18
N ALA A 24 9.55 14.30 -0.97
CA ALA A 24 9.74 13.35 0.12
C ALA A 24 8.38 12.97 0.73
N SER A 25 7.65 12.11 0.04
CA SER A 25 6.27 11.72 0.41
C SER A 25 5.95 10.29 0.03
N VAL A 26 6.98 9.47 -0.19
CA VAL A 26 6.84 8.02 -0.37
C VAL A 26 6.91 7.35 0.99
N ILE A 27 5.88 6.56 1.29
CA ILE A 27 5.74 5.80 2.52
C ILE A 27 5.63 4.31 2.22
N ALA A 28 6.08 3.47 3.15
CA ALA A 28 5.87 2.02 3.05
C ALA A 28 4.44 1.70 3.48
N ALA A 29 3.68 1.04 2.62
CA ALA A 29 2.31 0.67 2.89
C ALA A 29 2.06 -0.79 2.54
N ARG A 30 1.22 -1.44 3.34
CA ARG A 30 0.78 -2.80 3.12
C ARG A 30 -0.60 -2.79 2.49
N GLN A 31 -0.68 -3.31 1.27
CA GLN A 31 -1.92 -3.53 0.56
C GLN A 31 -2.44 -4.95 0.86
N LYS A 32 -3.61 -5.04 1.49
CA LYS A 32 -4.33 -6.29 1.74
C LYS A 32 -5.58 -6.34 0.86
N THR A 33 -5.66 -7.36 0.01
CA THR A 33 -6.83 -7.63 -0.83
C THR A 33 -7.67 -8.72 -0.17
N TRP A 34 -8.95 -8.41 0.06
CA TRP A 34 -9.94 -9.33 0.63
C TRP A 34 -10.92 -9.79 -0.45
N PHE A 35 -11.24 -11.09 -0.44
CA PHE A 35 -12.34 -11.64 -1.21
C PHE A 35 -13.65 -11.35 -0.48
N GLU A 36 -14.59 -10.70 -1.16
CA GLU A 36 -15.93 -10.49 -0.61
C GLU A 36 -16.98 -11.33 -1.33
N PHE A 37 -17.75 -12.04 -0.52
CA PHE A 37 -18.97 -12.75 -0.94
C PHE A 37 -20.15 -12.13 -0.19
N PHE A 38 -21.17 -11.65 -0.91
CA PHE A 38 -22.34 -10.97 -0.33
C PHE A 38 -22.00 -9.86 0.69
N PHE A 39 -21.06 -8.96 0.34
CA PHE A 39 -20.61 -7.84 1.19
C PHE A 39 -19.91 -8.24 2.50
N ILE A 40 -19.59 -9.52 2.68
CA ILE A 40 -18.81 -10.00 3.82
C ILE A 40 -17.39 -10.32 3.32
N PRO A 41 -16.33 -9.69 3.88
CA PRO A 41 -14.95 -10.08 3.58
C PRO A 41 -14.66 -11.44 4.22
N VAL A 42 -14.57 -12.50 3.40
CA VAL A 42 -14.47 -13.89 3.88
C VAL A 42 -13.02 -14.31 4.11
N VAL A 43 -12.16 -14.09 3.12
CA VAL A 43 -10.74 -14.50 3.18
C VAL A 43 -9.81 -13.46 2.56
N PRO A 44 -8.63 -13.21 3.16
CA PRO A 44 -7.61 -12.38 2.55
C PRO A 44 -6.93 -13.14 1.40
N ILE A 45 -7.03 -12.64 0.17
CA ILE A 45 -6.43 -13.26 -1.02
C ILE A 45 -4.92 -12.98 -1.07
N SER A 46 -4.53 -11.75 -0.73
CA SER A 46 -3.15 -11.31 -0.93
C SER A 46 -2.80 -10.18 0.03
N SER A 47 -1.56 -10.18 0.47
CA SER A 47 -0.95 -9.11 1.25
C SER A 47 0.38 -8.75 0.59
N LYS A 48 0.53 -7.53 0.09
CA LYS A 48 1.76 -7.05 -0.55
C LYS A 48 2.27 -5.80 0.14
N HIS A 49 3.58 -5.70 0.31
CA HIS A 49 4.24 -4.47 0.73
C HIS A 49 4.52 -3.63 -0.51
N ILE A 50 4.14 -2.36 -0.46
CA ILE A 50 4.27 -1.41 -1.55
C ILE A 50 4.85 -0.10 -1.03
N TRP A 51 5.62 0.58 -1.87
CA TRP A 51 5.86 2.00 -1.75
C TRP A 51 4.66 2.76 -2.28
N LEU A 52 4.18 3.74 -1.54
CA LEU A 52 3.08 4.60 -1.94
C LEU A 52 3.50 6.06 -1.78
N CYS A 53 3.42 6.84 -2.86
CA CYS A 53 3.49 8.29 -2.76
C CYS A 53 2.11 8.85 -2.39
N THR A 54 2.02 9.59 -1.28
CA THR A 54 0.75 10.20 -0.85
C THR A 54 0.31 11.38 -1.72
N ILE A 55 1.23 11.99 -2.48
CA ILE A 55 0.95 13.14 -3.36
C ILE A 55 0.45 12.69 -4.73
N CYS A 56 1.27 11.95 -5.48
CA CYS A 56 0.95 11.57 -6.87
C CYS A 56 0.40 10.15 -7.02
N GLN A 57 0.15 9.46 -5.90
CA GLN A 57 -0.37 8.08 -5.87
C GLN A 57 0.51 7.07 -6.63
N TRP A 58 1.79 7.37 -6.82
CA TRP A 58 2.76 6.43 -7.38
C TRP A 58 2.91 5.22 -6.47
N ARG A 59 2.96 4.02 -7.08
CA ARG A 59 3.06 2.74 -6.38
C ARG A 59 4.18 1.90 -6.96
N SER A 60 4.97 1.27 -6.11
CA SER A 60 6.01 0.32 -6.50
C SER A 60 6.04 -0.85 -5.52
N PRO A 61 6.31 -2.10 -5.96
CA PRO A 61 6.50 -3.20 -5.03
C PRO A 61 7.67 -2.89 -4.07
N HIS A 62 7.41 -2.93 -2.77
CA HIS A 62 8.47 -2.97 -1.77
C HIS A 62 8.93 -4.42 -1.70
N GLY A 63 10.08 -4.72 -2.31
CA GLY A 63 10.63 -6.08 -2.30
C GLY A 63 10.84 -6.59 -0.86
N PRO A 64 10.88 -7.92 -0.66
CA PRO A 64 11.46 -8.46 0.56
C PRO A 64 12.95 -8.07 0.57
N GLY A 65 13.37 -7.29 1.55
CA GLY A 65 14.77 -7.17 1.91
C GLY A 65 15.22 -8.44 2.62
#